data_AF-A0A9W4IUN2-F1
#
_entry.id   AF-A0A9W4IUN2-F1
#
_cell.length_a   1.000
_cell.length_b   1.000
_cell.length_c   1.000
_cell.angle_alpha   90.00
_cell.angle_beta   90.00
_cell.angle_gamma   90.00
#
_symmetry.space_group_name_H-M   'P 1'
#
loop_
_entity.id
_entity.type
_entity.pdbx_description
1 polymer ?
#
loop_
_entity_poly.entity_id
_entity_poly.type
_entity_poly.pdbx_seq_one_letter_code
_entity_poly.pdbx_strand_id
1 'polypeptide(L)'
;MPWNVGNCTLGIGVTPRMNSALCGPFSESLHSYCDYGDNQCCSPYPEDGNAAHHNYVHKYNQNVVDFIKLRLGAGWESHAHNNGNDK
;
A
#
# COMPACT_ATOMS: atom_id res chain seq x y z
N MET A 1 1.05 10.61 7.05
CA MET A 1 1.11 11.21 5.69
C MET A 1 -0.16 10.85 4.96
N PRO A 2 -0.68 11.69 4.05
CA PRO A 2 -1.97 11.41 3.38
C PRO A 2 -1.96 10.14 2.52
N TRP A 3 -0.78 9.68 2.08
CA TRP A 3 -0.58 8.42 1.35
C TRP A 3 -0.31 7.19 2.24
N ASN A 4 -0.34 7.32 3.57
CA ASN A 4 -0.23 6.16 4.45
C ASN A 4 -1.59 5.48 4.58
N VAL A 5 -1.61 4.15 4.51
CA VAL A 5 -2.82 3.33 4.66
C VAL A 5 -2.57 2.29 5.74
N GLY A 6 -3.57 2.02 6.57
CA GLY A 6 -3.49 1.07 7.68
C GLY A 6 -3.69 1.74 9.04
N ASN A 7 -3.54 0.96 10.10
CA ASN A 7 -3.84 1.41 11.46
C ASN A 7 -2.59 1.80 12.28
N CYS A 8 -1.41 1.83 11.66
CA CYS A 8 -0.21 2.30 12.34
C CYS A 8 -0.28 3.81 12.62
N THR A 9 -0.27 4.20 13.90
CA THR A 9 -0.25 5.61 14.31
C THR A 9 1.14 6.10 14.74
N LEU A 10 2.08 5.20 15.04
CA LEU A 10 3.42 5.55 15.52
C LEU A 10 4.36 5.92 14.36
N GLY A 11 4.41 5.10 13.30
CA GLY A 11 5.17 5.38 12.08
C GLY A 11 6.69 5.51 12.29
N ILE A 12 7.22 4.93 13.36
CA ILE A 12 8.65 4.91 13.74
C ILE A 12 9.29 3.58 13.35
N GLY A 13 9.08 3.16 12.10
CA GLY A 13 9.75 1.98 11.56
C GLY A 13 11.28 2.08 11.61
N VAL A 14 11.96 0.99 11.25
CA VAL A 14 13.43 0.89 11.30
C VAL A 14 14.14 1.91 10.40
N THR A 15 13.48 2.37 9.35
CA THR A 15 13.98 3.37 8.39
C THR A 15 12.90 4.42 8.10
N PRO A 16 12.61 5.31 9.06
CA PRO A 16 11.53 6.28 8.89
C PRO A 16 11.92 7.33 7.84
N ARG A 17 10.93 7.86 7.11
CA ARG A 17 11.18 8.96 6.17
C ARG A 17 11.65 10.20 6.93
N MET A 18 12.90 10.63 6.72
CA MET A 18 13.43 11.84 7.34
C MET A 18 12.83 13.14 6.78
N ASN A 19 12.41 13.11 5.50
CA ASN A 19 11.76 14.25 4.85
C ASN A 19 10.64 13.77 3.92
N SER A 20 9.43 13.64 4.46
CA SER A 20 8.25 13.24 3.70
C SER A 20 7.75 14.30 2.73
N ALA A 21 8.13 15.57 2.89
CA ALA A 21 7.68 16.65 2.02
C ALA A 21 8.16 16.45 0.58
N LEU A 22 9.30 15.77 0.39
CA LEU A 22 9.83 15.43 -0.94
C LEU A 22 8.91 14.49 -1.73
N CYS A 23 8.02 13.74 -1.06
CA CYS A 23 7.02 12.91 -1.72
C CYS A 23 5.77 13.69 -2.16
N GLY A 24 5.64 14.98 -1.80
CA GLY A 24 4.48 15.81 -2.10
C GLY A 24 4.01 15.75 -3.57
N PRO A 25 4.92 15.90 -4.57
CA PRO A 25 4.57 15.81 -5.99
C PRO A 25 3.97 14.47 -6.43
N PHE A 26 4.14 13.41 -5.63
CA PHE A 26 3.70 12.04 -5.94
C PHE A 26 2.62 11.55 -4.98
N SER A 27 2.10 12.40 -4.10
CA SER A 27 1.18 12.03 -3.03
C SER A 27 -0.03 11.23 -3.51
N GLU A 28 -0.60 11.57 -4.67
CA GLU A 28 -1.73 10.84 -5.25
C GLU A 28 -1.36 9.52 -5.92
N SER A 29 -0.08 9.28 -6.19
CA SER A 29 0.43 8.05 -6.81
C SER A 29 1.04 7.11 -5.77
N LEU A 30 0.85 7.36 -4.48
CA LEU A 30 1.42 6.56 -3.40
C LEU A 30 0.32 6.00 -2.49
N HIS A 31 0.39 4.70 -2.22
CA HIS A 31 -0.17 4.08 -1.02
C HIS A 31 0.95 3.33 -0.30
N SER A 32 1.20 3.70 0.96
CA SER A 32 2.22 3.11 1.83
C SER A 32 1.49 2.37 2.96
N TYR A 33 1.30 1.07 2.80
CA TYR A 33 0.58 0.23 3.76
C TYR A 33 1.45 -0.07 4.99
N CYS A 34 0.93 0.20 6.19
CA CYS A 34 1.60 -0.08 7.44
C CYS A 34 0.60 -0.23 8.59
N ASP A 35 0.71 -1.32 9.34
CA ASP A 35 -0.17 -1.63 10.47
C ASP A 35 0.58 -1.80 11.79
N TYR A 36 -0.15 -1.63 12.88
CA TYR A 36 0.26 -2.10 14.21
C TYR A 36 0.50 -3.62 14.15
N GLY A 37 1.63 -4.09 14.69
CA GLY A 37 2.13 -5.47 14.51
C GLY A 37 3.32 -5.56 13.55
N ASP A 38 3.59 -4.51 12.77
CA ASP A 38 4.76 -4.47 11.89
C ASP A 38 5.91 -3.69 12.55
N ASN A 39 6.94 -4.43 12.95
CA ASN A 39 8.11 -3.86 13.60
C ASN A 39 9.12 -3.21 12.64
N GLN A 40 8.93 -3.37 11.33
CA GLN A 40 9.73 -2.75 10.30
C GLN A 40 9.20 -1.37 9.93
N CYS A 41 7.87 -1.19 9.85
CA CYS A 41 7.27 0.07 9.40
C CYS A 41 6.63 0.89 10.51
N CYS A 42 6.14 0.26 11.59
CA CYS A 42 5.30 0.94 12.57
C CYS A 42 6.02 1.22 13.89
N SER A 43 6.40 0.17 14.60
CA SER A 43 6.94 0.23 15.96
C SER A 43 7.47 -1.14 16.39
N PRO A 44 8.51 -1.21 17.22
CA PRO A 44 9.04 -2.48 17.75
C PRO A 44 8.00 -3.30 18.53
N TYR A 45 6.87 -2.68 18.93
CA TYR A 45 5.74 -3.33 19.57
C TYR A 45 4.48 -3.29 18.69
N PRO A 46 3.63 -4.33 18.76
CA PRO A 46 3.73 -5.52 19.61
C PRO A 46 4.72 -6.56 19.06
N GLU A 47 5.30 -7.38 19.94
CA GLU A 47 6.19 -8.49 19.56
C GLU A 47 5.38 -9.74 19.17
N ASP A 48 4.54 -9.60 18.14
CA ASP A 48 3.65 -10.67 17.65
C ASP A 48 4.31 -11.62 16.63
N GLY A 49 5.64 -11.62 16.58
CA GLY A 49 6.40 -12.30 15.55
C GLY A 49 6.37 -11.59 14.19
N ASN A 50 6.08 -10.29 14.17
CA ASN A 50 6.02 -9.47 12.95
C ASN A 50 4.91 -9.94 12.00
N ALA A 51 3.78 -10.39 12.56
CA ALA A 51 2.73 -11.06 11.80
C ALA A 51 2.09 -10.13 10.76
N ALA A 52 1.90 -8.85 11.10
CA ALA A 52 1.33 -7.87 10.18
C ALA A 52 2.21 -7.67 8.93
N HIS A 53 3.53 -7.61 9.12
CA HIS A 53 4.50 -7.43 8.03
C HIS A 53 4.40 -8.52 6.96
N HIS A 54 4.17 -9.76 7.39
CA HIS A 54 4.06 -10.92 6.51
C HIS A 54 2.67 -11.09 5.88
N ASN A 55 1.68 -10.30 6.30
CA ASN A 55 0.27 -10.51 5.92
C ASN A 55 -0.29 -9.43 4.98
N TYR A 56 0.49 -8.42 4.59
CA TYR A 56 -0.04 -7.33 3.76
C TYR A 56 -0.55 -7.75 2.40
N VAL A 57 0.10 -8.74 1.76
CA VAL A 57 -0.40 -9.29 0.49
C VAL A 57 -1.82 -9.80 0.69
N HIS A 58 -2.09 -10.58 1.74
CA HIS A 58 -3.43 -11.07 2.02
C HIS A 58 -4.41 -9.97 2.42
N LYS A 59 -3.99 -9.02 3.26
CA LYS A 59 -4.86 -7.97 3.79
C LYS A 59 -5.24 -6.91 2.76
N TYR A 60 -4.30 -6.50 1.91
CA TYR A 60 -4.45 -5.33 1.04
C TYR A 60 -4.44 -5.66 -0.46
N ASN A 61 -4.44 -6.94 -0.86
CA ASN A 61 -4.36 -7.34 -2.27
C ASN A 61 -5.31 -6.54 -3.16
N GLN A 62 -6.60 -6.53 -2.80
CA GLN A 62 -7.61 -5.88 -3.61
C GLN A 62 -7.49 -4.36 -3.57
N ASN A 63 -7.16 -3.77 -2.41
CA ASN A 63 -6.91 -2.34 -2.28
C ASN A 63 -5.77 -1.87 -3.20
N VAL A 64 -4.71 -2.66 -3.33
CA VAL A 64 -3.59 -2.37 -4.25
C VAL A 64 -4.06 -2.43 -5.70
N VAL A 65 -4.80 -3.48 -6.09
CA VAL A 65 -5.34 -3.62 -7.45
C VAL A 65 -6.26 -2.45 -7.79
N ASP A 66 -7.17 -2.08 -6.89
CA ASP A 66 -8.13 -0.99 -7.10
C ASP A 66 -7.42 0.36 -7.20
N PHE A 67 -6.41 0.59 -6.36
CA PHE A 67 -5.57 1.79 -6.44
C PHE A 67 -4.85 1.88 -7.79
N ILE A 68 -4.24 0.80 -8.27
CA ILE A 68 -3.56 0.77 -9.56
C ILE A 68 -4.55 1.04 -10.71
N LYS A 69 -5.71 0.37 -10.71
CA LYS A 69 -6.77 0.62 -11.70
C LYS A 69 -7.21 2.08 -11.71
N LEU A 70 -7.42 2.68 -10.55
CA LEU A 70 -7.79 4.08 -10.43
C LEU A 70 -6.71 5.00 -11.04
N ARG A 71 -5.43 4.71 -10.79
CA ARG A 71 -4.31 5.52 -11.32
C ARG A 71 -4.08 5.35 -12.82
N LEU A 72 -4.38 4.17 -13.38
CA LEU A 72 -4.32 3.91 -14.82
C LEU A 72 -5.59 4.39 -15.57
N GLY A 73 -6.66 4.70 -14.83
CA GLY A 73 -7.95 5.14 -15.36
C GLY A 73 -8.85 3.98 -15.83
N ALA A 74 -10.07 4.31 -16.28
CA ALA A 74 -11.06 3.36 -16.81
C ALA A 74 -10.61 2.58 -18.07
N GLY A 75 -9.40 2.83 -18.58
CA GLY A 75 -8.80 2.10 -19.71
C GLY A 75 -8.36 0.66 -19.40
N TRP A 76 -8.37 0.25 -18.12
CA TRP A 76 -8.14 -1.15 -17.76
C TRP A 76 -9.30 -2.06 -18.20
N GLU A 77 -10.55 -1.61 -18.04
CA GLU A 77 -11.73 -2.41 -18.42
C GLU A 77 -11.84 -2.57 -19.95
N SER A 78 -11.38 -1.59 -20.73
CA SER A 78 -11.40 -1.67 -22.20
C SER A 78 -10.35 -2.62 -22.79
N HIS A 79 -9.33 -3.04 -22.03
CA HIS A 79 -8.33 -4.03 -22.48
C HIS A 79 -8.66 -5.46 -21.99
N ALA A 80 -9.39 -5.60 -20.89
CA ALA A 80 -9.74 -6.92 -20.35
C ALA A 80 -10.84 -7.65 -21.17
N HIS A 81 -11.62 -6.91 -21.97
CA HIS A 81 -12.71 -7.49 -22.79
C HIS A 81 -12.30 -8.00 -24.18
N ASN A 82 -11.03 -7.85 -24.59
CA ASN A 82 -10.59 -8.30 -25.93
C ASN A 82 -9.99 -9.72 -25.97
N ASN A 83 -9.91 -10.45 -24.85
CA ASN A 83 -9.43 -11.84 -24.83
C ASN A 83 -10.56 -12.89 -24.94
N GLY A 84 -11.68 -12.53 -25.55
CA GLY A 84 -12.90 -13.33 -25.53
C GLY A 84 -13.40 -13.87 -26.87
N ASN A 85 -12.71 -13.63 -28.00
CA ASN A 85 -13.13 -14.15 -29.32
C ASN A 85 -11.98 -14.15 -30.33
N ASP A 86 -10.99 -15.01 -30.12
CA ASP A 86 -10.23 -15.57 -31.24
C ASP A 86 -10.56 -17.07 -31.30
N LYS A 87 -10.98 -17.50 -32.48
CA LYS A 87 -11.50 -18.83 -32.81
C LYS A 87 -10.49 -19.95 -32.57
#